data_AF-A0A9P6S647-F1
#
_entry.id   AF-A0A9P6S647-F1
#
_cell.length_a   1.000
_cell.length_b   1.000
_cell.length_c   1.000
_cell.angle_alpha   90.00
_cell.angle_beta   90.00
_cell.angle_gamma   90.00
#
_symmetry.space_group_name_H-M   'P 1'
#
loop_
_entity.id
_entity.type
_entity.pdbx_description
1 polymer ?
#
loop_
_entity_poly.entity_id
_entity_poly.type
_entity_poly.pdbx_seq_one_letter_code
_entity_poly.pdbx_strand_id
1 'polypeptide(L)' 'HMWSKLKRRLIAYPSYPNSCEEFWRRIAKEWYAIPPEFCQKHICSMHSRFATVHHAKGGSTMY' A
#
# COMPACT_ATOMS: atom_id res chain seq x y z
N HIS A 1 2.66 -1.06 -2.82
CA HIS A 1 2.76 -0.18 -1.63
C HIS A 1 1.45 0.04 -0.88
N MET A 2 0.34 0.43 -1.53
CA MET A 2 -0.94 0.64 -0.83
C MET A 2 -1.40 -0.59 -0.04
N TRP A 3 -1.42 -1.77 -0.67
CA TRP A 3 -1.77 -3.01 0.02
C TRP A 3 -0.86 -3.33 1.21
N SER A 4 0.44 -3.06 1.09
CA SER A 4 1.39 -3.24 2.21
C SER A 4 1.08 -2.28 3.37
N LYS A 5 0.75 -1.01 3.08
CA LYS A 5 0.32 -0.03 4.08
C LYS A 5 -0.97 -0.46 4.78
N LEU A 6 -1.98 -0.89 4.02
CA LEU A 6 -3.25 -1.38 4.55
C LEU A 6 -3.02 -2.59 5.48
N LYS A 7 -2.28 -3.61 5.01
CA LYS A 7 -1.96 -4.80 5.81
C LYS A 7 -1.24 -4.44 7.10
N ARG A 8 -0.26 -3.53 7.06
CA ARG A 8 0.43 -3.04 8.28
C ARG A 8 -0.53 -2.40 9.27
N ARG A 9 -1.49 -1.58 8.80
CA ARG A 9 -2.50 -0.97 9.68
C ARG A 9 -3.44 -2.01 10.28
N LEU A 10 -3.88 -3.00 9.49
CA LEU A 10 -4.74 -4.08 9.97
C LEU A 10 -4.05 -4.99 10.99
N ILE A 11 -2.77 -5.32 10.78
CA ILE A 11 -1.96 -6.13 11.71
C ILE A 11 -1.68 -5.37 13.02
N ALA A 12 -1.65 -4.04 13.00
CA ALA A 12 -1.42 -3.22 14.19
C ALA A 12 -2.62 -3.16 15.14
N TYR A 13 -3.78 -3.73 14.79
CA TYR A 13 -4.89 -3.83 15.72
C TYR A 13 -4.53 -4.76 16.89
N PRO A 14 -4.93 -4.42 18.13
CA PRO A 14 -4.59 -5.22 19.31
C PRO A 14 -5.30 -6.58 19.33
N SER A 15 -6.41 -6.72 18.61
CA SER A 15 -7.21 -7.95 18.54
C SER A 15 -7.45 -8.37 17.10
N TYR A 16 -7.61 -9.68 16.91
CA TYR A 16 -8.14 -10.24 15.67
C TYR A 16 -9.62 -9.83 15.50
N PRO A 17 -10.11 -9.71 14.27
CA PRO A 17 -11.53 -9.52 14.01
C PRO A 17 -12.32 -10.76 14.43
N ASN A 18 -13.48 -10.57 15.04
CA ASN A 18 -14.35 -11.64 15.53
C ASN A 18 -15.25 -12.22 14.41
N SER A 19 -15.38 -11.51 13.29
CA SER A 19 -16.14 -11.94 12.13
C SER A 19 -15.59 -11.36 10.83
N CYS A 20 -15.96 -11.98 9.70
CA CYS A 20 -15.65 -11.45 8.36
C CYS A 20 -16.24 -10.05 8.16
N GLU A 21 -17.42 -9.77 8.73
CA GLU A 21 -18.06 -8.46 8.62
C GLU A 21 -17.26 -7.39 9.37
N GLU A 22 -16.82 -7.69 10.59
CA GLU A 22 -15.95 -6.80 11.35
C GLU A 22 -14.63 -6.54 10.61
N PHE A 23 -14.03 -7.59 10.06
CA PHE A 23 -12.82 -7.46 9.26
C PHE A 23 -13.03 -6.55 8.05
N TRP A 24 -14.16 -6.70 7.35
CA TRP A 24 -14.51 -5.84 6.22
C TRP A 24 -14.67 -4.37 6.63
N ARG A 25 -15.34 -4.11 7.76
CA ARG A 25 -15.47 -2.74 8.31
C ARG A 25 -14.10 -2.14 8.66
N ARG A 26 -13.19 -2.92 9.25
CA ARG A 26 -11.81 -2.48 9.55
C ARG A 26 -11.03 -2.19 8.25
N ILE A 27 -11.14 -3.03 7.23
CA ILE A 27 -10.55 -2.80 5.90
C ILE A 27 -11.04 -1.48 5.33
N ALA A 28 -12.36 -1.27 5.28
CA ALA A 28 -12.95 -0.05 4.72
C ALA A 28 -12.47 1.19 5.47
N LYS A 29 -12.54 1.18 6.81
CA LYS A 29 -12.05 2.27 7.67
C LYS A 29 -10.60 2.62 7.34
N GLU A 30 -9.72 1.63 7.35
CA GLU A 30 -8.29 1.86 7.14
C GLU A 30 -7.95 2.27 5.71
N TRP A 31 -8.70 1.79 4.72
CA TRP A 31 -8.57 2.16 3.32
C TRP A 31 -8.91 3.63 3.08
N TYR A 32 -10.07 4.07 3.57
CA TYR A 32 -10.50 5.48 3.43
C TYR A 32 -9.69 6.45 4.29
N ALA A 33 -9.01 5.96 5.33
CA ALA A 33 -8.06 6.74 6.11
C ALA A 33 -6.66 6.85 5.46
N ILE A 34 -6.44 6.33 4.24
CA ILE A 34 -5.20 6.56 3.49
C ILE A 34 -5.28 7.95 2.84
N PRO A 35 -4.38 8.88 3.19
CA PRO A 35 -4.43 10.23 2.68
C PRO A 35 -4.13 10.27 1.16
N PRO A 36 -4.79 11.15 0.38
CA PRO A 36 -4.54 11.30 -1.07
C PRO A 36 -3.07 11.56 -1.41
N GLU A 37 -2.35 12.28 -0.55
CA GLU A 37 -0.93 12.63 -0.71
C GLU A 37 -0.04 11.37 -0.73
N PHE A 38 -0.43 10.31 0.00
CA PHE A 38 0.27 9.03 -0.04
C PHE A 38 0.14 8.37 -1.41
N CYS A 39 -1.05 8.41 -2.02
CA CYS A 39 -1.29 7.90 -3.37
C CYS A 39 -0.51 8.73 -4.41
N GLN A 40 -0.59 10.05 -4.32
CA GLN A 40 0.11 10.96 -5.23
C GLN A 40 1.63 10.74 -5.19
N LYS A 41 2.23 10.63 -4.01
CA LYS A 41 3.68 10.35 -3.87
C LYS A 41 4.09 9.09 -4.63
N HIS A 42 3.28 8.04 -4.56
CA HIS A 42 3.57 6.80 -5.29
C HIS A 42 3.42 6.93 -6.80
N ILE A 43 2.47 7.72 -7.28
CA ILE A 43 2.29 8.01 -8.71
C ILE A 43 3.44 8.87 -9.23
N CYS A 44 3.77 9.97 -8.54
CA CYS A 44 4.86 10.86 -8.94
C CYS A 44 6.21 10.14 -9.00
N SER A 45 6.45 9.16 -8.12
CA SER A 45 7.67 8.34 -8.17
C SER A 45 7.75 7.33 -9.32
N MET A 46 6.71 7.18 -10.16
CA MET A 46 6.73 6.23 -11.29
C MET A 46 7.84 6.55 -12.30
N HIS A 47 8.09 7.83 -12.59
CA HIS A 47 9.16 8.24 -13.51
C HIS A 47 10.52 7.71 -13.06
N SER A 48 10.82 7.82 -11.77
CA SER A 48 12.07 7.31 -11.20
C SER A 48 12.19 5.80 -11.35
N ARG A 49 11.09 5.04 -11.16
CA ARG A 49 11.11 3.57 -11.32
C ARG A 49 11.33 3.15 -12.76
N PHE A 50 10.72 3.85 -13.71
CA PHE A 50 10.96 3.59 -15.13
C PHE A 50 12.43 3.80 -15.50
N ALA A 51 13.05 4.88 -14.99
CA ALA A 51 14.49 5.07 -15.16
C ALA A 51 15.29 3.90 -14.56
N THR A 52 14.94 3.42 -13.36
CA THR A 52 15.61 2.27 -12.74
C THR A 52 15.48 1.00 -13.58
N VAL A 53 14.29 0.70 -14.11
CA VAL A 53 14.07 -0.47 -14.98
C VAL A 53 14.88 -0.33 -16.28
N HIS A 54 14.93 0.87 -16.86
CA HIS A 54 15.71 1.15 -18.05
C HIS A 54 17.21 0.92 -17.81
N HIS A 55 17.76 1.44 -16.71
CA HIS A 55 19.15 1.19 -16.31
C HIS A 55 19.44 -0.29 -16.03
N ALA A 56 18.46 -1.02 -15.47
CA ALA A 56 18.52 -2.45 -15.27
C ALA A 56 18.33 -3.26 -16.57
N LYS A 57 18.16 -2.60 -17.74
CA LYS A 57 17.89 -3.24 -19.04
C LYS A 57 16.70 -4.20 -19.00
N GLY A 58 15.66 -3.83 -18.25
CA GLY A 58 14.47 -4.67 -18.05
C GLY A 58 14.60 -5.73 -16.94
N GLY A 59 15.72 -5.74 -16.21
CA GLY A 59 15.91 -6.59 -15.04
C GLY A 59 15.07 -6.18 -13.82
N SER A 60 15.16 -6.97 -12.75
CA SER A 60 14.47 -6.69 -11.48
C SER A 60 15.01 -5.41 -10.83
N THR A 61 14.14 -4.71 -10.12
CA THR A 61 14.50 -3.50 -9.36
C THR A 61 14.07 -3.68 -7.90
N MET A 62 14.57 -2.82 -7.01
CA MET A 62 14.25 -2.84 -5.57
C MET A 62 12.81 -2.38 -5.24
N TYR A 63 11.95 -2.25 -6.26
CA TYR A 63 10.58 -1.79 -6.15
C TYR A 63 9.59 -2.96 -6.16
#